data_AF-A0A7C9PS12-F1
#
_entry.id   AF-A0A7C9PS12-F1
#
_cell.length_a   1.000
_cell.length_b   1.000
_cell.length_c   1.000
_cell.angle_alpha   90.00
_cell.angle_beta   90.00
_cell.angle_gamma   90.00
#
_symmetry.space_group_name_H-M   'P 1'
#
loop_
_entity.id
_entity.type
_entity.pdbx_description
1 polymer ?
#
loop_
_entity_poly.entity_id
_entity_poly.type
_entity_poly.pdbx_seq_one_letter_code
_entity_poly.pdbx_strand_id
1 'polypeptide(L)'
;MDIVFESTEQFEQQLKEFSESERYNIINQINLCSQLLPNEYNASNKLEQLDKVSLINGYESSLYSLKVSADIRAILTIDEDPIFDRFTITLFRVVNQADARKAYQAVARAIYQDLMLEDKPVQVYSKSWHNYAPARSPMFLFGRLALSETPGLPTLHRGISGWDAATFNPRLFPLPQNCAVPHLW
;
A
#
# COMPACT_ATOMS: atom_id res chain seq x y z
N MET A 1 20.36 7.86 4.12
CA MET A 1 19.00 7.48 3.72
C MET A 1 18.93 7.19 2.24
N ASP A 2 18.72 5.92 1.91
CA ASP A 2 18.59 5.43 0.54
C ASP A 2 17.16 5.65 0.03
N ILE A 3 16.99 5.74 -1.30
CA ILE A 3 15.68 5.84 -1.95
C ILE A 3 15.53 4.68 -2.92
N VAL A 4 14.47 3.90 -2.75
CA VAL A 4 14.11 2.77 -3.60
C VAL A 4 12.79 3.06 -4.30
N PHE A 5 12.74 2.80 -5.60
CA PHE A 5 11.52 2.90 -6.39
C PHE A 5 11.00 1.53 -6.75
N GLU A 6 9.71 1.34 -6.53
CA GLU A 6 8.96 0.19 -7.01
C GLU A 6 7.85 0.66 -7.94
N SER A 7 7.54 -0.11 -8.97
CA SER A 7 6.42 0.16 -9.88
C SER A 7 5.54 -1.04 -10.04
N THR A 8 4.23 -0.80 -10.08
CA THR A 8 3.27 -1.81 -10.48
C THR A 8 3.22 -1.94 -12.00
N GLU A 9 2.84 -3.11 -12.50
CA GLU A 9 2.63 -3.32 -13.94
C GLU A 9 1.60 -2.33 -14.50
N GLN A 10 0.55 -2.04 -13.73
CA GLN A 10 -0.48 -1.09 -14.13
C GLN A 10 0.10 0.31 -14.33
N PHE A 11 0.97 0.79 -13.43
CA PHE A 11 1.68 2.05 -13.62
C PHE A 11 2.49 2.05 -14.91
N GLU A 12 3.25 1.00 -15.17
CA GLU A 12 4.12 0.92 -16.35
C GLU A 12 3.33 0.88 -17.66
N GLN A 13 2.19 0.19 -17.68
CA GLN A 13 1.29 0.18 -18.82
C GLN A 13 0.70 1.57 -19.08
N GLN A 14 0.17 2.21 -18.04
CA GLN A 14 -0.39 3.56 -18.14
C GLN A 14 0.65 4.59 -18.56
N LEU A 15 1.89 4.48 -18.07
CA LEU A 15 2.96 5.39 -18.45
C LEU A 15 3.19 5.38 -19.97
N LYS A 16 3.05 4.24 -20.63
CA LYS A 16 3.22 4.11 -22.10
C LYS A 16 2.13 4.81 -22.91
N GLU A 17 0.98 5.12 -22.31
CA GLU A 17 -0.12 5.83 -22.97
C GLU A 17 0.16 7.34 -23.11
N PHE A 18 1.08 7.87 -22.30
CA PHE A 18 1.50 9.27 -22.36
C PHE A 18 2.54 9.52 -23.46
N SER A 19 2.55 10.73 -24.00
CA SER A 19 3.57 11.16 -24.96
C SER A 19 4.98 11.10 -24.34
N GLU A 20 6.02 11.12 -25.18
CA GLU A 20 7.40 11.09 -24.69
C GLU A 20 7.75 12.25 -23.75
N SER A 21 7.28 13.47 -24.08
CA SER A 21 7.50 14.66 -23.24
C SER A 21 6.77 14.56 -21.91
N GLU A 22 5.54 14.04 -21.90
CA GLU A 22 4.78 13.80 -20.67
C GLU A 22 5.43 12.73 -19.81
N ARG A 23 5.85 11.60 -20.40
CA ARG A 23 6.59 10.54 -19.71
C ARG A 23 7.86 11.10 -19.07
N TYR A 24 8.64 11.87 -19.81
CA TYR A 24 9.83 12.53 -19.28
C TYR A 24 9.47 13.43 -18.08
N ASN A 25 8.43 14.25 -18.19
CA ASN A 25 8.00 15.10 -17.09
C ASN A 25 7.51 14.30 -15.88
N ILE A 26 6.75 13.22 -16.08
CA ILE A 26 6.29 12.32 -15.02
C ILE A 26 7.49 11.77 -14.23
N ILE A 27 8.45 11.16 -14.93
CA ILE A 27 9.65 10.58 -14.31
C ILE A 27 10.47 11.66 -13.59
N ASN A 28 10.64 12.83 -14.21
CA ASN A 28 11.39 13.93 -13.61
C ASN A 28 10.71 14.46 -12.34
N GLN A 29 9.39 14.61 -12.31
CA GLN A 29 8.67 15.07 -11.11
C GLN A 29 8.72 14.04 -9.99
N ILE A 30 8.65 12.74 -10.29
CA ILE A 30 8.81 11.66 -9.32
C ILE A 30 10.22 11.72 -8.69
N ASN A 31 11.26 11.84 -9.53
CA ASN A 31 12.64 11.97 -9.06
C ASN A 31 12.88 13.24 -8.24
N LEU A 32 12.30 14.36 -8.64
CA LEU A 32 12.37 15.60 -7.86
C LEU A 32 11.65 15.46 -6.53
N CYS A 33 10.49 14.78 -6.50
CA CYS A 33 9.76 14.55 -5.26
C CYS A 33 10.58 13.71 -4.28
N SER A 34 11.26 12.66 -4.75
CA SER A 34 12.03 11.78 -3.89
C SER A 34 13.20 12.50 -3.20
N GLN A 35 13.86 13.43 -3.91
CA GLN A 35 14.93 14.27 -3.37
C GLN A 35 14.45 15.23 -2.26
N LEU A 36 13.15 15.51 -2.19
CA LEU A 36 12.56 16.40 -1.19
C LEU A 36 12.08 15.67 0.07
N LEU A 37 11.99 14.34 0.07
CA LEU A 37 11.49 13.56 1.21
C LEU A 37 12.28 13.73 2.51
N PRO A 38 13.62 13.87 2.49
CA PRO A 38 14.37 14.19 3.70
C PRO A 38 13.99 15.55 4.34
N ASN A 39 13.21 16.37 3.64
CA ASN A 39 12.75 17.68 4.09
C ASN A 39 11.23 17.81 3.90
N GLU A 40 10.48 17.26 4.85
CA GLU A 40 9.00 17.12 4.86
C GLU A 40 8.25 18.38 4.37
N TYR A 41 8.75 19.57 4.69
CA TYR A 41 8.11 20.83 4.33
C TYR A 41 7.99 21.04 2.81
N ASN A 42 9.02 20.65 2.05
CA ASN A 42 9.07 20.92 0.61
C ASN A 42 8.32 19.88 -0.23
N ALA A 43 8.19 18.65 0.29
CA ALA A 43 7.42 17.60 -0.36
C ALA A 43 5.90 17.86 -0.28
N SER A 44 5.44 18.50 0.81
CA SER A 44 4.02 18.74 1.11
C SER A 44 3.25 19.51 0.04
N ASN A 45 3.88 20.46 -0.67
CA ASN A 45 3.21 21.27 -1.69
C ASN A 45 2.92 20.49 -3.00
N LYS A 46 3.56 19.33 -3.18
CA LYS A 46 3.37 18.48 -4.37
C LYS A 46 2.58 17.21 -4.09
N LEU A 47 2.55 16.77 -2.83
CA LEU A 47 1.86 15.56 -2.39
C LEU A 47 0.55 15.93 -1.70
N GLU A 48 -0.54 15.35 -2.17
CA GLU A 48 -1.87 15.54 -1.61
C GLU A 48 -2.52 14.20 -1.28
N GLN A 49 -3.21 14.09 -0.15
CA GLN A 49 -4.14 12.99 0.09
C GLN A 49 -5.51 13.38 -0.47
N LEU A 50 -5.93 12.72 -1.56
CA LEU A 50 -7.17 13.07 -2.27
C LEU A 50 -8.44 12.62 -1.54
N ASP A 51 -8.30 11.66 -0.63
CA ASP A 51 -9.37 11.22 0.26
C ASP A 51 -8.78 10.82 1.60
N LYS A 52 -9.56 11.05 2.66
CA LYS A 52 -9.22 10.58 4.00
C LYS A 52 -9.39 9.07 4.03
N VAL A 53 -8.29 8.36 4.26
CA VAL A 53 -8.29 6.91 4.47
C VAL A 53 -8.26 6.66 5.98
N SER A 54 -9.37 6.15 6.52
CA SER A 54 -9.47 5.82 7.95
C SER A 54 -9.02 4.38 8.18
N LEU A 55 -7.83 4.20 8.76
CA LEU A 55 -7.28 2.89 9.08
C LEU A 55 -7.56 2.52 10.54
N ILE A 56 -7.57 1.21 10.84
CA ILE A 56 -7.69 0.69 12.20
C ILE A 56 -6.55 1.21 13.10
N ASN A 57 -6.78 1.25 14.41
CA ASN A 57 -5.78 1.59 15.43
C ASN A 57 -5.12 2.99 15.29
N GLY A 58 -5.70 3.89 14.49
CA GLY A 58 -5.17 5.23 14.29
C GLY A 58 -3.95 5.29 13.37
N TYR A 59 -3.71 4.26 12.55
CA TYR A 59 -2.71 4.33 11.50
C TYR A 59 -3.07 5.41 10.48
N GLU A 60 -2.04 6.06 9.94
CA GLU A 60 -2.17 7.00 8.83
C GLU A 60 -1.80 6.32 7.51
N SER A 61 -2.44 6.75 6.43
CA SER A 61 -2.16 6.26 5.10
C SER A 61 -0.88 6.89 4.56
N SER A 62 0.05 6.07 4.08
CA SER A 62 1.21 6.51 3.31
C SER A 62 0.91 6.72 1.82
N LEU A 63 -0.36 6.61 1.41
CA LEU A 63 -0.80 6.85 0.04
C LEU A 63 -0.94 8.34 -0.26
N TYR A 64 -0.38 8.78 -1.37
CA TYR A 64 -0.40 10.16 -1.84
C TYR A 64 -0.71 10.25 -3.34
N SER A 65 -1.18 11.42 -3.75
CA SER A 65 -1.23 11.88 -5.13
C SER A 65 -0.14 12.92 -5.33
N LEU A 66 0.79 12.65 -6.23
CA LEU A 66 1.81 13.59 -6.68
C LEU A 66 1.28 14.41 -7.85
N LYS A 67 1.30 15.73 -7.70
CA LYS A 67 1.03 16.68 -8.78
C LYS A 67 2.21 16.76 -9.75
N VAL A 68 2.07 16.08 -10.90
CA VAL A 68 3.08 16.10 -11.98
C VAL A 68 2.92 17.33 -12.87
N SER A 69 1.69 17.70 -13.20
CA SER A 69 1.34 18.89 -13.97
C SER A 69 -0.05 19.39 -13.56
N ALA A 70 -0.63 20.34 -14.31
CA ALA A 70 -2.04 20.71 -14.11
C ALA A 70 -2.95 19.48 -14.27
N ASP A 71 -2.69 18.69 -15.32
CA ASP A 71 -3.59 17.65 -15.81
C ASP A 71 -3.14 16.23 -15.49
N ILE A 72 -1.95 16.01 -14.94
CA ILE A 72 -1.43 14.66 -14.64
C ILE A 72 -1.21 14.49 -13.14
N ARG A 73 -1.60 13.33 -12.62
CA ARG A 73 -1.35 12.88 -11.25
C ARG A 73 -0.70 11.50 -11.24
N ALA A 74 0.26 11.31 -10.35
CA ALA A 74 0.80 9.99 -10.04
C ALA A 74 0.32 9.58 -8.64
N ILE A 75 -0.17 8.35 -8.50
CA ILE A 75 -0.62 7.78 -7.23
C ILE A 75 0.47 6.86 -6.72
N LEU A 76 0.98 7.13 -5.52
CA LEU A 76 2.13 6.44 -4.96
C LEU A 76 2.05 6.32 -3.44
N THR A 77 2.76 5.36 -2.86
CA THR A 77 3.05 5.36 -1.42
C THR A 77 4.46 5.86 -1.15
N ILE A 78 4.67 6.38 0.06
CA ILE A 78 5.98 6.75 0.58
C ILE A 78 6.13 6.12 1.95
N ASP A 79 6.94 5.08 2.03
CA ASP A 79 7.11 4.29 3.24
C ASP A 79 8.54 4.46 3.75
N GLU A 80 8.69 4.93 4.99
CA GLU A 80 9.97 5.04 5.67
C GLU A 80 10.28 3.73 6.41
N ASP A 81 11.47 3.18 6.16
CA ASP A 81 11.99 2.04 6.92
C ASP A 81 13.24 2.47 7.72
N PRO A 82 13.06 2.75 9.03
CA PRO A 82 14.18 3.14 9.90
C PRO A 82 15.20 2.04 10.13
N ILE A 83 14.85 0.76 9.94
CA ILE A 83 15.75 -0.37 10.16
C ILE A 83 16.82 -0.40 9.06
N PHE A 84 16.42 -0.07 7.82
CA PHE A 84 17.31 -0.07 6.66
C PHE A 84 17.71 1.33 6.17
N ASP A 85 17.42 2.38 6.94
CA ASP A 85 17.66 3.79 6.60
C ASP A 85 17.24 4.11 5.15
N ARG A 86 15.99 3.79 4.79
CA ARG A 86 15.49 3.96 3.41
C ARG A 86 14.07 4.49 3.32
N PHE A 87 13.81 5.19 2.23
CA PHE A 87 12.46 5.44 1.71
C PHE A 87 12.15 4.49 0.57
N THR A 88 10.99 3.84 0.63
CA THR A 88 10.42 3.08 -0.48
C THR A 88 9.29 3.91 -1.08
N ILE A 89 9.40 4.20 -2.38
CA ILE A 89 8.37 4.90 -3.15
C ILE A 89 7.76 3.89 -4.11
N THR A 90 6.52 3.48 -3.85
CA THR A 90 5.81 2.51 -4.69
C THR A 90 4.82 3.22 -5.60
N LEU A 91 5.00 3.07 -6.91
CA LEU A 91 4.23 3.74 -7.96
C LEU A 91 3.08 2.84 -8.43
N PHE A 92 1.85 3.24 -8.10
CA PHE A 92 0.66 2.45 -8.40
C PHE A 92 -0.01 2.85 -9.71
N ARG A 93 -0.19 4.14 -9.94
CA ARG A 93 -0.95 4.64 -11.09
C ARG A 93 -0.38 5.96 -11.60
N VAL A 94 -0.54 6.21 -12.90
CA VAL A 94 -0.41 7.54 -13.48
C VAL A 94 -1.63 7.80 -14.34
N VAL A 95 -2.32 8.92 -14.09
CA VAL A 95 -3.64 9.22 -14.66
C VAL A 95 -3.81 10.71 -14.90
N ASN A 96 -4.81 11.05 -15.71
CA ASN A 96 -5.27 12.42 -15.80
C ASN A 96 -5.90 12.88 -14.48
N GLN A 97 -5.85 14.18 -14.21
CA GLN A 97 -6.34 14.81 -12.98
C GLN A 97 -7.84 14.55 -12.77
N ALA A 98 -8.62 14.47 -13.85
CA ALA A 98 -10.04 14.14 -13.80
C ALA A 98 -10.31 12.73 -13.22
N ASP A 99 -9.40 11.78 -13.42
CA ASP A 99 -9.53 10.39 -12.96
C ASP A 99 -8.77 10.13 -11.64
N ALA A 100 -7.99 11.10 -11.16
CA ALA A 100 -7.06 10.93 -10.04
C ALA A 100 -7.74 10.44 -8.77
N ARG A 101 -8.89 11.03 -8.38
CA ARG A 101 -9.61 10.61 -7.17
C ARG A 101 -10.13 9.18 -7.26
N LYS A 102 -10.66 8.79 -8.42
CA LYS A 102 -11.15 7.42 -8.65
C LYS A 102 -10.01 6.41 -8.60
N ALA A 103 -8.87 6.73 -9.23
CA ALA A 103 -7.68 5.90 -9.19
C ALA A 103 -7.12 5.78 -7.75
N TYR A 104 -7.05 6.90 -7.02
CA TYR A 104 -6.61 6.95 -5.62
C TYR A 104 -7.46 6.04 -4.73
N GLN A 105 -8.79 6.14 -4.81
CA GLN A 105 -9.68 5.28 -4.04
C GLN A 105 -9.55 3.80 -4.42
N ALA A 106 -9.34 3.49 -5.69
CA ALA A 106 -9.14 2.12 -6.14
C ALA A 106 -7.84 1.53 -5.57
N VAL A 107 -6.76 2.30 -5.57
CA VAL A 107 -5.48 1.90 -4.96
C VAL A 107 -5.63 1.77 -3.44
N ALA A 108 -6.23 2.75 -2.78
CA ALA A 108 -6.48 2.71 -1.33
C ALA A 108 -7.24 1.44 -0.92
N ARG A 109 -8.31 1.08 -1.65
CA ARG A 109 -9.05 -0.16 -1.40
C ARG A 109 -8.20 -1.40 -1.66
N ALA A 110 -7.35 -1.41 -2.68
CA ALA A 110 -6.51 -2.55 -3.00
C ALA A 110 -5.44 -2.83 -1.94
N ILE A 111 -4.83 -1.79 -1.37
CA ILE A 111 -3.71 -1.95 -0.42
C ILE A 111 -4.14 -1.93 1.05
N TYR A 112 -5.27 -1.26 1.36
CA TYR A 112 -5.75 -1.12 2.74
C TYR A 112 -7.02 -1.91 3.03
N GLN A 113 -7.49 -2.80 2.16
CA GLN A 113 -8.78 -3.50 2.35
C GLN A 113 -8.96 -4.07 3.76
N ASP A 114 -7.93 -4.76 4.27
CA ASP A 114 -7.96 -5.43 5.57
C ASP A 114 -7.69 -4.49 6.76
N LEU A 115 -7.24 -3.27 6.47
CA LEU A 115 -6.85 -2.25 7.46
C LEU A 115 -7.84 -1.09 7.51
N MET A 116 -8.76 -0.99 6.56
CA MET A 116 -9.82 0.01 6.55
C MET A 116 -10.81 -0.31 7.67
N LEU A 117 -11.21 0.74 8.39
CA LEU A 117 -12.39 0.66 9.25
C LEU A 117 -13.61 0.43 8.36
N GLU A 118 -14.04 -0.82 8.22
CA GLU A 118 -15.39 -1.07 7.76
C GLU A 118 -16.35 -0.45 8.78
N ASP A 119 -17.36 0.29 8.32
CA ASP A 119 -18.53 0.68 9.12
C ASP A 119 -19.37 -0.56 9.48
N LYS A 120 -18.75 -1.62 10.01
CA LYS A 120 -19.44 -2.74 10.62
C LYS A 120 -19.75 -2.30 12.05
N PRO A 121 -21.03 -2.34 12.47
CA PRO A 121 -21.37 -2.06 13.85
C PRO A 121 -20.55 -3.00 14.73
N VAL A 122 -19.80 -2.43 15.67
CA VAL A 122 -19.05 -3.18 16.66
C VAL A 122 -20.03 -4.11 17.37
N GLN A 123 -20.04 -5.39 17.00
CA GLN A 123 -20.67 -6.42 17.80
C GLN A 123 -19.78 -6.60 19.01
N VAL A 124 -20.09 -5.83 20.06
CA VAL A 124 -19.52 -6.01 21.39
C VAL A 124 -19.90 -7.41 21.84
N TYR A 125 -19.01 -8.38 21.64
CA TYR A 125 -19.08 -9.65 22.32
C TYR A 125 -18.77 -9.39 23.79
N SER A 126 -19.81 -9.11 24.58
CA SER A 126 -19.74 -9.16 26.03
C SER A 126 -19.57 -10.62 26.47
N LYS A 127 -18.34 -11.13 26.46
CA LYS A 127 -18.02 -12.33 27.26
C LYS A 127 -18.06 -11.92 28.73
N SER A 128 -19.23 -12.12 29.34
CA SER A 128 -19.40 -12.05 30.78
C SER A 128 -18.51 -13.12 31.42
N TRP A 129 -17.47 -12.69 32.14
CA TRP A 129 -16.66 -13.56 33.00
C TRP A 129 -17.40 -13.81 34.32
N HIS A 130 -18.52 -14.53 34.26
CA HIS A 130 -19.14 -15.11 35.45
C HIS A 130 -19.55 -16.52 35.11
N ASN A 131 -18.64 -17.47 35.36
CA ASN A 131 -18.91 -18.83 35.83
C ASN A 131 -17.59 -19.61 35.93
N TYR A 132 -16.73 -19.21 36.86
CA TYR A 132 -15.77 -20.15 37.46
C TYR A 132 -16.50 -20.84 38.62
N ALA A 133 -17.09 -22.00 38.35
CA ALA A 133 -17.43 -22.96 39.39
C ALA A 133 -16.28 -23.98 39.47
N PRO A 134 -15.65 -24.20 40.63
CA PRO A 134 -14.53 -25.14 40.74
C PRO A 134 -15.01 -26.58 40.56
N ALA A 135 -14.19 -27.33 39.81
CA ALA A 135 -14.38 -28.73 39.48
C ALA A 135 -14.57 -29.61 40.72
N ARG A 136 -15.59 -30.47 40.67
CA ARG A 136 -15.60 -31.77 41.34
C ARG A 136 -15.92 -32.83 40.28
N SER A 137 -14.91 -33.62 39.92
CA SER A 137 -15.08 -34.96 39.32
C SER A 137 -14.81 -36.00 40.42
N PRO A 138 -15.11 -37.31 40.26
CA PRO A 138 -15.90 -37.99 39.23
C PRO A 138 -16.95 -38.98 39.82
N MET A 139 -17.95 -39.41 39.03
CA MET A 139 -18.47 -40.77 39.20
C MET A 139 -19.03 -41.31 37.86
N PHE A 140 -18.60 -42.53 37.55
CA PHE A 140 -18.84 -43.31 36.34
C PHE A 140 -20.32 -43.56 36.04
N LEU A 141 -20.70 -43.64 34.75
CA LEU A 141 -21.33 -44.85 34.19
C LEU A 141 -21.36 -44.84 32.64
N PHE A 142 -21.31 -46.05 32.09
CA PHE A 142 -21.20 -46.45 30.69
C PHE A 142 -22.32 -45.96 29.76
N GLY A 143 -21.96 -45.75 28.48
CA GLY A 143 -22.91 -45.71 27.36
C GLY A 143 -22.19 -45.68 26.01
N ARG A 144 -22.41 -46.72 25.20
CA ARG A 144 -21.69 -47.08 23.96
C ARG A 144 -22.49 -46.63 22.71
N LEU A 145 -21.81 -46.52 21.56
CA LEU A 145 -22.31 -46.42 20.16
C LEU A 145 -22.83 -45.02 19.74
N ALA A 146 -22.62 -44.49 18.53
CA ALA A 146 -22.26 -45.10 17.25
C ALA A 146 -21.47 -44.13 16.34
N LEU A 147 -20.76 -44.74 15.38
CA LEU A 147 -20.17 -44.15 14.19
C LEU A 147 -21.24 -43.51 13.27
N SER A 148 -20.91 -42.38 12.65
CA SER A 148 -21.24 -42.14 11.25
C SER A 148 -20.20 -41.21 10.60
N GLU A 149 -19.81 -41.61 9.39
CA GLU A 149 -18.75 -41.05 8.56
C GLU A 149 -19.31 -40.00 7.59
N THR A 150 -18.69 -38.80 7.55
CA THR A 150 -18.36 -37.94 6.37
C THR A 150 -19.48 -37.43 5.41
N PRO A 151 -19.21 -36.57 4.40
CA PRO A 151 -18.09 -35.63 4.14
C PRO A 151 -18.55 -34.19 3.75
N GLY A 152 -17.61 -33.24 3.63
CA GLY A 152 -17.77 -32.09 2.72
C GLY A 152 -17.34 -30.72 3.24
N LEU A 153 -16.03 -30.51 3.43
CA LEU A 153 -15.45 -29.16 3.52
C LEU A 153 -14.31 -29.08 2.51
N PRO A 154 -14.36 -28.17 1.51
CA PRO A 154 -13.23 -27.98 0.62
C PRO A 154 -12.11 -27.25 1.37
N THR A 155 -10.97 -27.94 1.39
CA THR A 155 -9.66 -27.46 1.85
C THR A 155 -9.27 -26.20 1.08
N LEU A 156 -9.09 -25.09 1.80
CA LEU A 156 -8.54 -23.86 1.25
C LEU A 156 -7.05 -24.10 0.93
N HIS A 157 -6.72 -24.21 -0.36
CA HIS A 157 -5.34 -24.23 -0.80
C HIS A 157 -4.68 -22.89 -0.45
N ARG A 158 -3.81 -22.93 0.57
CA ARG A 158 -2.68 -22.02 0.72
C ARG A 158 -1.85 -22.06 -0.56
N GLY A 159 -1.61 -20.91 -1.17
CA GLY A 159 -0.67 -20.77 -2.28
C GLY A 159 -0.92 -19.54 -3.13
N ILE A 160 -0.56 -18.36 -2.61
CA ILE A 160 -0.12 -17.26 -3.49
C ILE A 160 1.30 -16.93 -3.06
N SER A 161 2.22 -17.82 -3.44
CA SER A 161 3.63 -17.51 -3.63
C SER A 161 3.77 -17.01 -5.07
N GLY A 162 4.16 -15.76 -5.25
CA GLY A 162 4.32 -15.20 -6.59
C GLY A 162 4.57 -13.71 -6.61
N TRP A 163 5.53 -13.22 -5.81
CA TRP A 163 6.20 -11.96 -6.11
C TRP A 163 7.56 -12.35 -6.69
N ASP A 164 7.60 -12.54 -8.00
CA ASP A 164 8.87 -12.68 -8.72
C ASP A 164 9.57 -11.32 -8.70
N ALA A 165 10.74 -11.26 -8.09
CA ALA A 165 11.62 -10.09 -8.03
C ALA A 165 12.22 -9.70 -9.40
N ALA A 166 11.61 -10.10 -10.51
CA ALA A 166 12.17 -10.03 -11.86
C ALA A 166 11.56 -8.94 -12.75
N THR A 167 10.57 -8.16 -12.26
CA THR A 167 9.92 -7.10 -13.07
C THR A 167 10.48 -5.71 -12.81
N PHE A 168 11.67 -5.59 -12.23
CA PHE A 168 12.34 -4.30 -12.12
C PHE A 168 12.98 -3.93 -13.46
N ASN A 169 12.50 -2.86 -14.11
CA ASN A 169 13.22 -2.22 -15.21
C ASN A 169 14.04 -1.02 -14.67
N PRO A 170 15.32 -1.21 -14.29
CA PRO A 170 16.19 -0.14 -13.78
C PRO A 170 16.39 1.02 -14.77
N ARG A 171 15.96 0.89 -16.03
CA ARG A 171 16.13 1.95 -17.04
C ARG A 171 15.10 3.08 -16.96
N LEU A 172 14.02 2.92 -16.18
CA LEU A 172 12.95 3.93 -16.14
C LEU A 172 13.25 5.10 -15.19
N PHE A 173 14.08 4.88 -14.17
CA PHE A 173 14.46 5.90 -13.19
C PHE A 173 15.98 5.96 -13.01
N PRO A 174 16.76 6.33 -14.06
CA PRO A 174 18.16 6.64 -13.83
C PRO A 174 18.24 7.85 -12.90
N LEU A 175 18.83 7.67 -11.72
CA LEU A 175 19.25 8.79 -10.89
C LEU A 175 20.16 9.69 -11.73
N PRO A 176 19.98 11.03 -11.70
CA PRO A 176 20.83 11.91 -12.49
C PRO A 176 22.29 11.75 -12.02
N GLN A 177 23.14 11.20 -12.90
CA GLN A 177 24.58 11.21 -12.70
C GLN A 177 25.06 12.65 -12.86
N ASN A 178 25.52 13.26 -11.76
CA ASN A 178 26.35 14.47 -11.71
C ASN A 178 26.11 15.50 -12.82
N CYS A 179 25.09 16.35 -12.65
CA CYS A 179 25.13 17.67 -13.28
C CYS A 179 26.04 18.56 -12.44
N ALA A 180 27.28 18.74 -12.90
CA ALA A 180 28.22 19.71 -12.37
C ALA A 180 27.52 21.08 -12.20
N VAL A 181 27.55 21.61 -10.98
CA VAL A 181 27.12 22.97 -10.67
C VAL A 181 28.09 23.93 -11.35
N PRO A 182 27.65 24.80 -12.27
CA PRO A 182 28.51 25.90 -12.70
C PRO A 182 28.54 26.91 -11.56
N HIS A 183 29.71 27.06 -10.94
CA HIS A 183 30.03 28.23 -10.13
C HIS A 183 29.78 29.48 -10.98
N LEU A 184 28.78 30.28 -10.58
CA LEU A 184 28.66 31.66 -11.00
C LEU A 184 28.86 32.54 -9.77
N TRP A 185 29.72 33.52 -10.00
CA TRP A 185 30.40 34.44 -9.10
C TRP A 185 29.44 35.37 -8.35
#